data_AF-A0ABD3CPZ2-F1
#
_entry.id   AF-A0ABD3CPZ2-F1
#
_cell.length_a   1.000
_cell.length_b   1.000
_cell.length_c   1.000
_cell.angle_alpha   90.00
_cell.angle_beta   90.00
_cell.angle_gamma   90.00
#
_symmetry.space_group_name_H-M   'P 1'
#
loop_
_entity.id
_entity.type
_entity.pdbx_description
1 polymer ?
#
loop_
_entity_poly.entity_id
_entity_poly.type
_entity_poly.pdbx_seq_one_letter_code
_entity_poly.pdbx_strand_id
1 'polypeptide(L)' 'MEFCPTCGNMLLFELPKMEFSSRLCCPTCPYVIQIENKVKIKRNQRLVRKPIDFIFTDDDRKNLNKTSAGFVP' A
#
# COMPACT_ATOMS: atom_id res chain seq x y z
N MET A 1 -4.71 12.46 9.71
CA MET A 1 -4.12 13.66 9.04
C MET A 1 -3.56 14.52 10.16
N GLU A 2 -2.30 14.95 10.06
CA GLU A 2 -1.60 15.66 11.14
C GLU A 2 -1.34 17.12 10.74
N PHE A 3 -1.59 18.02 11.68
CA PHE A 3 -1.41 19.47 11.52
C PHE A 3 -0.31 19.94 12.46
N CYS A 4 0.45 20.94 12.05
CA CYS A 4 1.48 21.51 12.89
C CYS A 4 0.86 22.29 14.06
N PRO A 5 1.34 22.11 15.30
CA PRO A 5 0.84 22.82 16.47
C PRO A 5 1.14 24.33 16.44
N THR A 6 2.12 24.78 15.66
CA THR A 6 2.55 26.18 15.60
C THR A 6 1.88 26.94 14.46
N CYS A 7 1.96 26.40 13.23
CA CYS A 7 1.50 27.07 12.00
C CYS A 7 0.04 26.72 11.65
N GLY A 8 -0.56 25.69 12.27
CA GLY A 8 -1.89 25.16 11.90
C GLY A 8 -1.96 24.53 10.51
N ASN A 9 -0.87 24.59 9.73
CA ASN A 9 -0.78 24.01 8.39
C ASN A 9 -0.63 22.49 8.43
N MET A 10 -1.11 21.85 7.35
CA MET A 10 -0.99 20.42 7.15
C MET A 10 0.48 20.03 6.98
N LEU A 11 0.91 19.00 7.71
CA LEU A 11 2.27 18.48 7.59
C LEU A 11 2.45 17.66 6.32
N LEU A 12 3.61 17.81 5.67
CA LEU A 12 4.00 17.07 4.48
C LEU A 12 4.84 15.85 4.87
N PHE A 13 4.59 14.71 4.22
CA PHE A 13 5.36 13.48 4.44
C PHE A 13 6.61 13.46 3.57
N GLU A 14 7.77 13.32 4.21
CA GLU A 14 9.05 13.13 3.54
C GLU A 14 9.47 11.66 3.62
N LEU A 15 9.88 11.12 2.46
CA LEU A 15 10.35 9.74 2.34
C LEU A 15 11.66 9.54 3.12
N PRO A 16 11.85 8.34 3.72
CA PRO A 16 13.12 8.00 4.35
C PRO A 16 14.24 8.00 3.30
N LYS A 17 15.35 8.68 3.62
CA LYS A 17 16.58 8.66 2.81
C LYS A 17 17.65 7.90 3.56
N MET A 18 18.11 6.79 2.99
CA MET A 18 19.16 5.90 3.51
C MET A 18 19.01 5.58 5.00
N GLU A 19 19.61 6.40 5.87
CA GLU A 19 19.67 6.18 7.32
C GLU A 19 18.61 6.92 8.13
N PHE A 20 17.84 7.82 7.51
CA PHE A 20 16.86 8.63 8.22
C PHE A 20 15.46 8.03 8.14
N SER A 21 14.79 7.97 9.30
CA SER A 21 13.36 7.66 9.38
C SER A 21 12.52 8.67 8.61
N SER A 22 11.34 8.24 8.15
CA SER A 22 10.35 9.13 7.53
C SER A 22 9.95 10.26 8.48
N ARG A 23 9.76 11.46 7.97
CA ARG A 23 9.48 12.67 8.77
C ARG A 23 8.26 13.41 8.23
N LEU A 24 7.62 14.17 9.11
CA LEU A 24 6.56 15.11 8.76
C LEU A 24 7.07 16.54 8.99
N CYS A 25 7.00 17.36 7.96
CA CYS A 25 7.57 18.71 7.95
C CYS A 25 6.46 19.75 7.68
N CYS A 26 6.40 20.86 8.43
CA CYS A 26 5.51 21.99 8.06
C CYS A 26 6.13 22.73 6.86
N PRO A 27 5.35 23.12 5.84
CA PRO A 27 5.86 23.88 4.70
C PRO A 27 6.17 25.35 5.03
N THR A 28 5.70 25.86 6.18
CA THR A 28 5.75 27.29 6.54
C THR A 28 6.54 27.58 7.81
N CYS A 29 6.91 26.57 8.60
CA CYS A 29 7.69 26.76 9.82
C CYS A 29 8.69 25.59 9.99
N PRO A 30 9.76 25.75 10.77
CA PRO A 30 10.81 24.73 10.94
C PRO A 30 10.37 23.53 11.80
N TYR A 31 9.07 23.33 12.01
CA TYR A 31 8.53 22.21 12.77
C TYR A 31 8.71 20.91 11.99
N VAL A 32 9.37 19.94 12.64
CA VAL A 32 9.63 18.61 12.11
C VAL A 32 9.31 17.59 13.20
N ILE A 33 8.60 16.53 12.84
CA ILE A 33 8.35 15.38 13.71
C ILE A 33 8.81 14.10 13.00
N GLN A 34 9.55 13.26 13.72
CA GLN A 34 10.00 11.96 13.21
C GLN A 34 8.90 10.93 13.40
N ILE A 35 8.60 10.16 12.35
CA ILE A 35 7.67 9.05 12.44
C ILE A 35 8.45 7.86 12.97
N GLU A 36 8.11 7.41 14.18
CA GLU A 36 8.65 6.18 14.73
C GLU A 36 8.15 4.96 13.94
N ASN A 37 8.98 3.91 13.83
CA ASN A 37 8.68 2.67 13.10
C ASN A 37 7.40 1.93 13.60
N LYS A 38 6.84 2.34 14.75
CA LYS A 38 5.62 1.75 15.33
C LYS A 38 4.33 2.37 14.77
N VAL A 39 4.41 3.51 14.09
CA VAL A 39 3.25 4.18 13.49
C VAL A 39 2.91 3.52 12.17
N LYS A 40 1.96 2.59 12.19
CA LYS A 40 1.46 1.94 10.98
C LYS A 40 0.44 2.86 10.29
N ILE A 41 0.87 3.58 9.25
CA ILE A 41 -0.06 4.29 8.34
C ILE A 41 -0.79 3.25 7.49
N LYS A 42 -1.79 2.59 8.07
CA LYS A 42 -2.67 1.67 7.35
C LYS A 42 -3.85 2.45 6.81
N ARG A 43 -3.95 2.55 5.48
CA ARG A 43 -5.26 2.80 4.86
C ARG A 43 -6.05 1.51 4.98
N ASN A 44 -6.99 1.45 5.92
CA ASN A 44 -7.96 0.36 6.02
C ASN A 44 -8.98 0.51 4.87
N GLN A 45 -8.51 0.36 3.63
CA GLN A 45 -9.40 0.23 2.49
C GLN A 45 -9.86 -1.22 2.48
N ARG A 46 -11.17 -1.44 2.65
CA ARG A 46 -11.77 -2.76 2.50
C ARG A 46 -11.62 -3.16 1.04
N LEU A 47 -10.56 -3.90 0.74
CA LEU A 47 -10.33 -4.49 -0.57
C LEU A 47 -11.39 -5.57 -0.75
N VAL A 48 -12.50 -5.21 -1.38
CA VAL A 48 -13.50 -6.18 -1.83
C VAL A 48 -12.86 -6.96 -2.96
N ARG A 49 -12.79 -8.30 -2.84
CA ARG A 49 -12.38 -9.16 -3.95
C ARG A 49 -13.34 -8.91 -5.09
N LYS A 50 -12.85 -8.29 -6.16
CA LYS A 50 -13.63 -8.19 -7.40
C LYS A 50 -13.89 -9.62 -7.88
N PRO A 51 -15.12 -9.97 -8.28
CA PRO A 51 -15.36 -11.26 -8.92
C PRO A 51 -14.40 -11.36 -10.11
N ILE A 52 -13.66 -12.46 -10.16
CA ILE A 52 -12.82 -12.79 -11.30
C ILE A 52 -13.80 -13.36 -12.33
N ASP A 53 -14.14 -12.56 -13.34
CA ASP A 53 -14.87 -13.09 -14.49
C ASP A 53 -13.92 -14.05 -15.19
N PHE A 54 -14.22 -15.34 -15.13
CA PHE A 54 -13.46 -16.35 -15.85
C PHE A 54 -13.63 -16.05 -17.34
N ILE A 55 -12.53 -15.67 -18.00
CA ILE A 55 -12.50 -15.47 -19.46
C ILE A 55 -12.73 -16.82 -20.19
N PHE A 56 -12.53 -17.93 -19.49
CA PHE A 56 -12.66 -19.29 -20.02
C PHE A 56 -14.08 -19.82 -19.87
N THR A 57 -14.68 -20.18 -21.01
CA THR A 57 -15.97 -20.87 -21.09
C THR A 57 -15.75 -22.36 -20.79
N ASP A 58 -16.79 -23.11 -20.41
CA ASP A 58 -16.68 -24.56 -20.10
C ASP A 58 -16.04 -25.37 -21.26
N ASP A 59 -16.13 -24.87 -22.49
CA ASP A 59 -15.48 -25.43 -23.67
C ASP A 59 -13.96 -25.27 -23.70
N ASP A 60 -13.40 -24.20 -23.13
CA ASP A 60 -11.94 -24.01 -23.00
C ASP A 60 -11.35 -25.01 -22.00
N ARG A 61 -12.15 -25.43 -21.02
CA ARG A 61 -11.79 -26.44 -20.01
C ARG A 61 -11.61 -27.83 -20.61
N LYS A 62 -12.20 -28.10 -21.78
CA LYS A 62 -12.06 -29.36 -22.54
C LYS A 62 -10.77 -29.40 -23.36
N ASN A 63 -10.19 -28.24 -23.68
CA ASN A 63 -8.89 -28.10 -24.37
C ASN A 63 -7.70 -27.96 -23.41
N LEU A 64 -7.90 -28.11 -22.09
CA LEU A 64 -6.81 -28.20 -21.12
C LEU A 64 -6.12 -29.55 -21.32
N ASN A 65 -5.20 -29.57 -22.28
CA ASN A 65 -4.55 -30.76 -22.78
C ASN A 65 -3.90 -31.55 -21.64
N LYS A 66 -4.19 -32.84 -21.64
CA LYS A 66 -3.61 -33.89 -20.80
C LYS A 66 -2.09 -33.98 -21.03
N THR A 67 -1.32 -33.03 -20.53
CA THR A 67 0.12 -33.20 -20.42
C THR A 67 0.40 -33.74 -19.02
N SER A 68 0.64 -35.04 -18.96
CA SER A 68 1.11 -35.74 -17.77
C SER A 68 2.49 -35.23 -17.37
N ALA A 69 2.57 -34.15 -16.59
CA ALA A 69 3.72 -33.84 -15.75
C ALA A 69 3.41 -32.66 -14.82
N GLY A 70 3.29 -32.95 -13.53
CA GLY A 70 3.67 -32.05 -12.44
C GLY A 70 2.78 -30.84 -12.19
N PHE A 71 1.88 -30.97 -11.21
CA PHE A 71 1.88 -30.18 -9.97
C PHE A 71 0.58 -30.50 -9.22
N VAL A 72 0.67 -31.22 -8.10
CA VAL A 72 -0.43 -31.36 -7.15
C VAL A 72 0.10 -30.93 -5.77
N PRO A 73 -0.71 -30.13 -5.05
CA PRO A 73 -0.43 -29.41 -3.79
C PRO A 73 0.04 -30.25 -2.60
#